data_AF-A0A2M7Y4H2-F1
#
_entry.id   AF-A0A2M7Y4H2-F1
#
_cell.length_a   1.000
_cell.length_b   1.000
_cell.length_c   1.000
_cell.angle_alpha   90.00
_cell.angle_beta   90.00
_cell.angle_gamma   90.00
#
_symmetry.space_group_name_H-M   'P 1'
#
loop_
_entity.id
_entity.type
_entity.pdbx_description
1 polymer ?
#
loop_
_entity_poly.entity_id
_entity_poly.type
_entity_poly.pdbx_seq_one_letter_code
_entity_poly.pdbx_strand_id
1 'polypeptide(L)' 'VTEASTKIDLARAYEEMGDKDGARELLEEVIREGNAAEQQRAREMFGRLA' A
#
# COMPACT_ATOMS: atom_id res chain seq x y z
N VAL A 1 2.77 9.35 -12.79
CA VAL A 1 2.47 8.06 -12.11
C VAL A 1 3.80 7.54 -11.60
N THR A 2 3.96 7.45 -10.29
CA THR A 2 5.17 6.94 -9.62
C THR A 2 4.98 5.45 -9.35
N GLU A 3 6.08 4.70 -9.23
CA GLU A 3 6.02 3.27 -8.89
C GLU A 3 5.27 3.01 -7.58
N ALA A 4 5.48 3.89 -6.58
CA ALA A 4 4.76 3.85 -5.30
C ALA A 4 3.24 4.02 -5.47
N SER A 5 2.77 4.89 -6.36
CA SER A 5 1.33 5.04 -6.64
C SER A 5 0.75 3.75 -7.22
N THR A 6 1.48 3.10 -8.14
CA THR A 6 1.05 1.81 -8.71
C THR A 6 1.00 0.71 -7.64
N LYS A 7 1.97 0.68 -6.71
CA LYS A 7 1.97 -0.26 -5.58
C LYS A 7 0.77 -0.04 -4.64
N ILE A 8 0.35 1.20 -4.38
CA ILE A 8 -0.88 1.49 -3.61
C ILE A 8 -2.13 0.95 -4.32
N ASP A 9 -2.24 1.19 -5.64
CA ASP A 9 -3.39 0.71 -6.42
C ASP A 9 -3.45 -0.82 -6.45
N LEU A 10 -2.30 -1.49 -6.57
CA LEU A 10 -2.21 -2.94 -6.45
C LEU A 10 -2.60 -3.42 -5.06
N ALA A 11 -2.05 -2.85 -3.99
CA ALA A 11 -2.37 -3.24 -2.61
C ALA A 11 -3.88 -3.19 -2.34
N ARG A 12 -4.59 -2.22 -2.93
CA ARG A 12 -6.04 -2.12 -2.85
C ARG A 12 -6.75 -3.27 -3.57
N ALA A 13 -6.27 -3.67 -4.75
CA ALA A 13 -6.80 -4.84 -5.45
C ALA A 13 -6.57 -6.14 -4.66
N TYR A 14 -5.40 -6.30 -4.03
CA TYR A 14 -5.10 -7.43 -3.15
C TYR A 14 -6.05 -7.47 -1.93
N GLU A 15 -6.29 -6.31 -1.29
CA GLU A 15 -7.29 -6.17 -0.21
C GLU A 15 -8.70 -6.59 -0.66
N GLU A 16 -9.14 -6.12 -1.83
CA GLU A 16 -10.45 -6.46 -2.42
C GLU A 16 -10.57 -7.96 -2.75
N MET A 17 -9.47 -8.63 -3.09
CA MET A 17 -9.39 -10.08 -3.30
C MET A 17 -9.29 -10.88 -1.99
N GLY A 18 -9.18 -10.21 -0.84
CA GLY A 18 -9.01 -10.83 0.48
C GLY A 18 -7.57 -11.27 0.81
N ASP A 19 -6.62 -10.99 -0.08
CA ASP A 19 -5.20 -11.23 0.13
C ASP A 19 -4.57 -10.05 0.89
N LYS A 20 -4.84 -10.03 2.19
CA LYS A 20 -4.35 -8.96 3.07
C LYS A 20 -2.83 -9.00 3.25
N ASP A 21 -2.21 -10.16 3.12
CA ASP A 21 -0.76 -10.29 3.31
C ASP A 21 0.00 -9.72 2.11
N GLY A 22 -0.45 -10.03 0.88
CA GLY A 22 0.09 -9.40 -0.33
C GLY A 22 -0.12 -7.88 -0.36
N ALA A 23 -1.28 -7.42 0.12
CA ALA A 23 -1.54 -5.98 0.27
C ALA A 23 -0.57 -5.31 1.27
N ARG A 24 -0.27 -5.97 2.41
CA ARG A 24 0.64 -5.44 3.43
C ARG A 24 2.07 -5.31 2.91
N GLU A 25 2.59 -6.32 2.21
CA GLU A 25 3.95 -6.29 1.65
C GLU A 25 4.15 -5.08 0.72
N LEU A 26 3.19 -4.86 -0.20
CA LEU A 26 3.22 -3.71 -1.12
C LEU A 26 3.16 -2.37 -0.38
N LEU A 27 2.35 -2.25 0.67
CA LEU A 27 2.24 -1.03 1.46
C LEU A 27 3.52 -0.74 2.25
N GLU A 28 4.20 -1.76 2.78
CA GLU A 28 5.50 -1.60 3.45
C GLU A 28 6.59 -1.10 2.51
N GLU A 29 6.58 -1.51 1.24
CA GLU A 29 7.46 -0.94 0.22
C GLU A 29 7.15 0.53 -0.03
N VAL A 30 5.88 0.90 -0.17
CA VAL A 30 5.47 2.30 -0.37
C VAL A 30 5.84 3.17 0.84
N ILE A 31 5.74 2.64 2.06
CA ILE A 31 6.16 3.35 3.28
C ILE A 31 7.66 3.67 3.27
N ARG A 32 8.48 2.80 2.66
CA ARG A 32 9.93 2.97 2.56
C ARG A 32 10.36 3.86 1.39
N GLU A 33 9.68 3.74 0.25
CA GLU A 33 10.15 4.28 -1.03
C GLU A 33 9.35 5.50 -1.52
N GLY A 34 8.11 5.67 -1.05
CA GLY A 34 7.22 6.73 -1.50
C GLY A 34 7.58 8.10 -0.94
N ASN A 35 7.01 9.15 -1.53
CA ASN A 35 7.04 10.50 -0.95
C ASN A 35 6.13 10.62 0.28
N ALA A 36 6.21 11.73 1.02
CA ALA A 36 5.45 11.93 2.25
C ALA A 36 3.93 11.67 2.11
N ALA A 37 3.32 12.06 0.97
CA ALA A 37 1.90 11.85 0.73
C ALA A 37 1.55 10.40 0.38
N GLU A 38 2.46 9.67 -0.25
CA GLU A 38 2.32 8.23 -0.54
C GLU A 38 2.53 7.39 0.71
N GLN A 39 3.57 7.70 1.50
CA GLN A 39 3.83 7.03 2.78
C GLN A 39 2.65 7.19 3.74
N GLN A 40 2.08 8.40 3.84
CA GLN A 40 0.92 8.66 4.68
C GLN A 40 -0.28 7.81 4.25
N ARG A 41 -0.60 7.79 2.95
CA ARG A 41 -1.68 6.95 2.41
C ARG A 41 -1.45 5.46 2.67
N ALA A 42 -0.21 4.99 2.51
CA ALA A 42 0.13 3.60 2.75
C ALA A 42 -0.01 3.21 4.22
N ARG A 43 0.41 4.07 5.16
CA ARG A 43 0.21 3.86 6.61
C ARG A 43 -1.27 3.79 6.98
N GLU A 44 -2.11 4.64 6.39
CA GLU A 44 -3.56 4.64 6.62
C GLU A 44 -4.25 3.38 6.09
N MET A 45 -3.83 2.85 4.93
CA MET A 45 -4.30 1.54 4.45
C MET A 45 -3.79 0.40 5.32
N PHE A 46 -2.49 0.40 5.65
CA PHE A 46 -1.87 -0.66 6.44
C PHE A 46 -2.55 -0.82 7.81
N GLY A 47 -2.90 0.30 8.46
CA GLY A 47 -3.64 0.28 9.73
C GLY A 47 -5.07 -0.26 9.64
N ARG A 48 -5.71 -0.27 8.46
CA ARG A 48 -7.03 -0.89 8.23
C ARG A 48 -6.94 -2.39 7.98
N LEU A 49 -5.79 -2.87 7.51
CA LEU A 49 -5.53 -4.28 7.29
C LEU A 49 -5.14 -5.01 8.58
N ALA A 50 -4.63 -4.29 9.59
CA ALA A 50 -4.22 -4.83 10.89
C ALA A 50 -5.36 -5.48 11.69
#